data_AF-A0A8T4Q249-F1
#
_entry.id   AF-A0A8T4Q249-F1
#
_cell.length_a   1.000
_cell.length_b   1.000
_cell.length_c   1.000
_cell.angle_alpha   90.00
_cell.angle_beta   90.00
_cell.angle_gamma   90.00
#
_symmetry.space_group_name_H-M   'P 1'
#
loop_
_entity.id
_entity.type
_entity.pdbx_description
1 polymer ?
#
loop_
_entity_poly.entity_id
_entity_poly.type
_entity_poly.pdbx_seq_one_letter_code
_entity_poly.pdbx_strand_id
1 'polypeptide(L)'
;MPIIKVINEKPIALVELKQRLEEVNKRDSELNHRSKRVKEYLDQFVQIKPSEAEKIKEKLNKLEISKLKEKHITKIIDLNPRDMDNLKSILTGESLTLKPEELTKIFGAIKES
;
A
#
# COMPACT_ATOMS: atom_id res chain seq x y z
N MET A 1 16.67 25.60 15.84
CA MET A 1 15.70 24.53 15.50
C MET A 1 16.15 23.27 16.21
N PRO A 2 15.29 22.56 16.95
CA PRO A 2 15.66 21.26 17.50
C PRO A 2 16.04 20.32 16.37
N ILE A 3 17.14 19.59 16.53
CA ILE A 3 17.59 18.59 15.56
C ILE A 3 16.70 17.37 15.74
N ILE A 4 15.63 17.30 14.96
CA ILE A 4 14.74 16.14 14.93
C ILE A 4 15.45 15.05 14.11
N LYS A 5 15.78 13.93 14.76
CA LYS A 5 16.35 12.75 14.11
C LYS A 5 15.27 11.71 13.87
N VAL A 6 15.09 11.28 12.63
CA VAL A 6 14.19 10.17 12.29
C VAL A 6 14.80 8.87 12.81
N ILE A 7 14.08 8.18 13.70
CA ILE A 7 14.51 6.90 14.27
C ILE A 7 14.09 5.73 13.37
N ASN A 8 12.92 5.82 12.75
CA ASN A 8 12.37 4.80 11.87
C ASN A 8 11.29 5.42 10.96
N GLU A 9 11.18 4.92 9.73
CA GLU A 9 10.12 5.27 8.79
C GLU A 9 9.59 4.01 8.12
N LYS A 10 8.27 3.95 7.92
CA LYS A 10 7.63 2.86 7.18
C LYS A 10 6.56 3.43 6.26
N PRO A 11 6.42 2.90 5.04
CA PRO A 11 5.31 3.26 4.17
C PRO A 11 4.01 2.73 4.76
N ILE A 12 2.94 3.53 4.63
CA ILE A 12 1.58 3.18 5.04
C ILE A 12 0.71 3.06 3.80
N ALA A 13 -0.11 2.00 3.73
CA ALA A 13 -1.05 1.84 2.63
C ALA A 13 -2.23 2.80 2.75
N LEU A 14 -2.88 3.16 1.64
CA LEU A 14 -4.04 4.04 1.63
C LEU A 14 -5.19 3.50 2.49
N VAL A 15 -5.39 2.18 2.47
CA VAL A 15 -6.39 1.49 3.29
C VAL A 15 -6.10 1.58 4.80
N GLU A 16 -4.82 1.44 5.20
CA GLU A 16 -4.38 1.60 6.59
C GLU A 16 -4.50 3.06 7.03
N LEU A 17 -4.14 3.99 6.14
CA LEU A 17 -4.28 5.43 6.38
C LEU A 17 -5.75 5.82 6.58
N LYS A 18 -6.66 5.22 5.80
CA LYS A 18 -8.11 5.43 5.93
C LYS A 18 -8.60 5.04 7.32
N GLN A 19 -8.25 3.85 7.80
CA GLN A 19 -8.60 3.42 9.16
C GLN A 19 -8.04 4.38 10.22
N ARG A 20 -6.78 4.78 10.07
CA ARG A 20 -6.13 5.69 11.02
C ARG A 20 -6.78 7.07 11.05
N LEU A 21 -7.22 7.58 9.89
CA LEU A 21 -7.96 8.83 9.82
C LEU A 21 -9.34 8.74 10.48
N GLU A 22 -10.02 7.60 10.37
CA GLU A 22 -11.29 7.35 11.06
C GLU A 22 -11.12 7.33 12.59
N GLU A 23 -10.05 6.70 13.09
CA GLU A 23 -9.70 6.72 14.52
C GLU A 23 -9.42 8.13 15.04
N VAL A 24 -8.64 8.90 14.28
CA VAL A 24 -8.33 10.31 14.61
C VAL A 24 -9.60 11.16 14.63
N ASN A 25 -10.48 10.98 13.63
CA ASN A 25 -11.76 11.71 13.58
C ASN A 25 -12.67 11.38 14.78
N LYS A 26 -12.69 10.12 15.24
CA LYS A 26 -13.45 9.70 16.43
C LYS A 26 -12.88 10.31 17.71
N ARG A 27 -11.55 10.44 17.82
CA ARG A 27 -10.88 10.96 19.01
C ARG A 27 -10.97 12.47 19.11
N ASP A 28 -10.67 13.18 18.02
CA ASP A 28 -10.45 14.62 18.04
C ASP A 28 -11.73 15.41 17.63
N SER A 29 -12.83 14.69 17.36
CA SER A 29 -14.18 15.19 16.97
C SER A 29 -14.25 15.98 15.66
N GLU A 30 -13.19 16.67 15.24
CA GLU A 30 -13.13 17.37 13.96
C GLU A 30 -11.76 17.27 13.27
N LEU A 31 -11.79 16.81 12.01
CA LEU A 31 -10.64 16.87 11.12
C LEU A 31 -10.43 18.28 10.55
N ASN A 32 -9.17 18.71 10.47
CA ASN A 32 -8.82 19.95 9.76
C ASN A 32 -9.13 19.84 8.24
N HIS A 33 -9.14 20.98 7.54
CA HIS A 33 -9.49 21.04 6.11
C HIS A 33 -8.66 20.09 5.24
N ARG A 34 -7.35 19.96 5.50
CA ARG A 34 -6.47 19.07 4.72
C ARG A 34 -6.82 17.60 4.97
N SER A 35 -7.03 17.22 6.22
CA SER A 35 -7.42 15.86 6.59
C SER A 35 -8.80 15.48 6.03
N LYS A 36 -9.76 16.43 5.97
CA LYS A 36 -11.06 16.22 5.29
C LYS A 36 -10.86 15.90 3.81
N ARG A 37 -10.01 16.64 3.08
CA ARG A 37 -9.69 16.37 1.66
C ARG A 37 -9.01 15.01 1.46
N VAL A 38 -8.08 14.64 2.35
CA VAL A 38 -7.45 13.31 2.31
C VAL A 38 -8.50 12.23 2.54
N LYS A 39 -9.42 12.41 3.49
CA LYS A 39 -10.53 11.46 3.72
C LYS A 39 -11.40 11.29 2.47
N GLU A 40 -11.79 12.39 1.81
CA GLU A 40 -12.54 12.36 0.55
C GLU A 40 -11.82 11.54 -0.52
N TYR A 41 -10.52 11.75 -0.70
CA TYR A 41 -9.69 10.96 -1.61
C TYR A 41 -9.68 9.48 -1.22
N LEU A 42 -9.45 9.17 0.05
CA LEU A 42 -9.41 7.78 0.52
C LEU A 42 -10.76 7.07 0.37
N ASP A 43 -11.87 7.79 0.51
CA ASP A 43 -13.21 7.23 0.30
C ASP A 43 -13.49 6.88 -1.16
N GLN A 44 -12.86 7.58 -2.11
CA GLN A 44 -13.03 7.33 -3.54
C GLN A 44 -12.05 6.28 -4.10
N PHE A 45 -10.80 6.27 -3.63
CA PHE A 45 -9.73 5.49 -4.23
C PHE A 45 -9.41 4.18 -3.50
N VAL A 46 -9.76 4.03 -2.22
CA VAL A 46 -9.54 2.77 -1.50
C VAL A 46 -10.61 1.76 -1.89
N GLN A 47 -10.22 0.76 -2.70
CA GLN A 47 -11.11 -0.27 -3.23
C GLN A 47 -11.06 -1.60 -2.49
N ILE A 48 -10.06 -1.80 -1.62
CA ILE A 48 -9.82 -3.05 -0.89
C ILE A 48 -10.11 -2.89 0.60
N LYS A 49 -10.43 -3.99 1.26
CA LYS A 49 -10.63 -4.00 2.72
C LYS A 49 -9.29 -4.11 3.46
N PRO A 50 -9.20 -3.63 4.71
CA PRO A 50 -8.00 -3.77 5.54
C PRO A 50 -7.51 -5.22 5.65
N SER A 51 -8.44 -6.17 5.84
CA SER A 51 -8.12 -7.60 5.92
C SER A 51 -7.54 -8.17 4.62
N GLU A 52 -7.97 -7.65 3.46
CA GLU A 52 -7.44 -8.08 2.16
C GLU A 52 -6.03 -7.53 1.96
N ALA A 53 -5.81 -6.26 2.35
CA ALA A 53 -4.49 -5.63 2.31
C ALA A 53 -3.46 -6.36 3.18
N GLU A 54 -3.85 -6.75 4.40
CA GLU A 54 -3.00 -7.56 5.30
C GLU A 54 -2.64 -8.91 4.67
N LYS A 55 -3.61 -9.63 4.10
CA LYS A 55 -3.35 -10.90 3.41
C LYS A 55 -2.40 -10.74 2.23
N ILE A 56 -2.59 -9.71 1.40
CA ILE A 56 -1.71 -9.42 0.27
C ILE A 56 -0.30 -9.13 0.78
N LYS A 57 -0.17 -8.29 1.81
CA LYS A 57 1.12 -7.94 2.44
C LYS A 57 1.84 -9.19 2.95
N GLU A 58 1.15 -10.06 3.68
CA GLU A 58 1.72 -11.31 4.17
C GLU A 58 2.16 -12.25 3.05
N LYS A 59 1.32 -12.46 2.03
CA LYS A 59 1.65 -13.32 0.90
C LYS A 59 2.85 -12.79 0.14
N LEU A 60 2.92 -11.48 -0.13
CA LEU A 60 4.04 -10.86 -0.83
C LEU A 60 5.34 -10.92 -0.02
N ASN A 61 5.28 -10.74 1.30
CA ASN A 61 6.44 -10.93 2.17
C ASN A 61 6.95 -12.38 2.16
N LYS A 62 6.05 -13.37 2.11
CA LYS A 62 6.40 -14.81 2.03
C LYS A 62 7.07 -15.22 0.72
N LEU A 63 6.99 -14.40 -0.33
CA LEU A 63 7.68 -14.68 -1.59
C LEU A 63 9.20 -14.48 -1.51
N GLU A 64 9.69 -13.81 -0.46
CA GLU A 64 11.13 -13.56 -0.20
C GLU A 64 11.90 -12.99 -1.41
N ILE A 65 11.22 -12.20 -2.24
CA ILE A 65 11.83 -11.55 -3.41
C ILE A 65 12.68 -10.38 -2.92
N SER A 66 14.01 -10.51 -2.95
CA SER A 66 14.94 -9.53 -2.35
C SER A 66 14.79 -8.10 -2.90
N LYS A 67 14.36 -7.97 -4.16
CA LYS A 67 14.11 -6.68 -4.81
C LYS A 67 12.79 -6.04 -4.37
N LEU A 68 11.83 -6.84 -3.87
CA LEU A 68 10.51 -6.40 -3.46
C LEU A 68 10.53 -5.88 -2.01
N LYS A 69 10.93 -4.63 -1.85
CA LYS A 69 10.89 -3.88 -0.58
C LYS A 69 9.46 -3.49 -0.17
N GLU A 70 9.31 -3.13 1.12
CA GLU A 70 8.02 -2.74 1.73
C GLU A 70 7.30 -1.63 0.96
N LYS A 71 8.02 -0.63 0.42
CA LYS A 71 7.43 0.44 -0.40
C LYS A 71 6.70 -0.07 -1.66
N HIS A 72 7.21 -1.13 -2.27
CA HIS A 72 6.63 -1.71 -3.48
C HIS A 72 5.39 -2.54 -3.13
N ILE A 73 5.44 -3.25 -1.99
CA ILE A 73 4.30 -3.99 -1.46
C ILE A 73 3.15 -3.01 -1.17
N THR A 74 3.42 -1.90 -0.47
CA THR A 74 2.44 -0.84 -0.24
C THR A 74 1.84 -0.32 -1.54
N LYS A 75 2.68 -0.07 -2.57
CA LYS A 75 2.20 0.42 -3.86
C LYS A 75 1.31 -0.59 -4.60
N ILE A 76 1.64 -1.88 -4.54
CA ILE A 76 0.83 -2.96 -5.11
C ILE A 76 -0.54 -3.01 -4.42
N ILE A 77 -0.56 -2.89 -3.09
CA ILE A 77 -1.79 -2.85 -2.29
C ILE A 77 -2.64 -1.64 -2.67
N ASP A 78 -2.03 -0.45 -2.79
CA ASP A 78 -2.74 0.79 -3.11
C ASP A 78 -3.39 0.79 -4.50
N LEU A 79 -2.71 0.19 -5.48
CA LEU A 79 -3.15 0.18 -6.88
C LEU A 79 -3.95 -1.08 -7.25
N ASN A 80 -3.88 -2.13 -6.44
CA ASN A 80 -4.59 -3.40 -6.60
C ASN A 80 -4.71 -3.87 -8.07
N PRO A 81 -3.59 -4.24 -8.73
CA PRO A 81 -3.59 -4.54 -10.15
C PRO A 81 -4.45 -5.76 -10.48
N ARG A 82 -5.33 -5.61 -11.48
CA ARG A 82 -6.30 -6.67 -11.87
C ARG A 82 -5.78 -7.62 -12.94
N ASP A 83 -4.67 -7.27 -13.58
CA ASP A 83 -4.03 -8.03 -14.65
C ASP A 83 -2.51 -7.83 -14.63
N MET A 84 -1.82 -8.69 -15.39
CA MET A 84 -0.36 -8.71 -15.47
C MET A 84 0.24 -7.42 -16.05
N ASP A 85 -0.46 -6.75 -16.96
CA ASP A 85 0.08 -5.55 -17.61
C ASP A 85 -0.03 -4.33 -16.69
N ASN A 86 -1.10 -4.26 -15.89
CA ASN A 86 -1.19 -3.34 -14.77
C ASN A 86 -0.06 -3.58 -13.75
N LEU A 87 0.18 -4.83 -13.35
CA LEU A 87 1.27 -5.15 -12.41
C LEU A 87 2.65 -4.73 -12.96
N LYS A 88 2.94 -5.04 -14.23
CA LYS A 88 4.20 -4.62 -14.88
C LYS A 88 4.35 -3.11 -14.93
N SER A 89 3.27 -2.39 -15.24
CA SER A 89 3.28 -0.92 -15.31
C SER A 89 3.64 -0.28 -13.96
N ILE A 90 3.10 -0.82 -12.86
CA ILE A 90 3.42 -0.37 -11.49
C ILE A 90 4.90 -0.59 -11.18
N LEU A 91 5.43 -1.77 -11.50
CA LEU A 91 6.79 -2.17 -11.13
C LEU A 91 7.87 -1.53 -12.02
N THR A 92 7.53 -1.24 -13.28
CA THR A 92 8.43 -0.53 -14.21
C THR A 92 8.67 0.91 -13.75
N GLY A 93 7.64 1.59 -13.23
CA GLY A 93 7.78 2.92 -12.63
C GLY A 93 8.70 2.96 -11.41
N GLU A 94 8.91 1.82 -10.74
CA GLU A 94 9.78 1.67 -9.58
C GLU A 94 11.20 1.20 -9.93
N SER A 95 11.54 1.11 -11.23
CA SER A 95 12.83 0.61 -11.72
C SER A 95 13.18 -0.81 -11.24
N LEU A 96 12.15 -1.64 -11.01
CA LEU A 96 12.31 -3.02 -10.60
C LEU A 96 12.44 -3.94 -11.81
N THR A 97 13.60 -4.59 -11.96
CA THR A 97 13.78 -5.68 -12.92
C THR A 97 13.49 -7.03 -12.24
N LEU A 98 12.28 -7.54 -12.42
CA LEU A 98 11.85 -8.84 -11.94
C LEU A 98 11.84 -9.87 -13.07
N LYS A 99 12.10 -11.13 -12.74
CA LYS A 99 11.98 -12.24 -13.68
C LYS A 99 10.50 -12.53 -13.98
N PRO A 100 10.15 -13.08 -15.15
CA PRO A 100 8.78 -13.47 -15.46
C PRO A 100 8.13 -14.38 -14.40
N GLU A 101 8.91 -15.31 -13.83
CA GLU A 101 8.45 -16.20 -12.75
C GLU A 101 8.09 -15.45 -11.46
N GLU A 102 8.86 -14.42 -11.11
CA GLU A 102 8.59 -13.59 -9.92
C GLU A 102 7.32 -12.76 -10.11
N LEU A 103 7.10 -12.22 -11.31
CA LEU A 103 5.88 -11.48 -11.65
C LEU A 103 4.64 -12.36 -11.53
N THR A 104 4.70 -13.60 -12.03
CA THR A 104 3.58 -14.56 -11.93
C THR A 104 3.28 -14.91 -10.46
N LYS A 105 4.31 -15.10 -9.63
CA LYS A 105 4.14 -15.35 -8.19
C LYS A 105 3.49 -14.16 -7.47
N ILE A 106 3.94 -12.94 -7.76
CA ILE A 106 3.36 -11.70 -7.21
C ILE A 106 1.90 -11.57 -7.61
N PHE A 107 1.58 -11.79 -8.90
CA PHE A 107 0.21 -11.69 -9.38
C PHE A 107 -0.71 -12.76 -8.78
N GLY A 108 -0.21 -14.00 -8.62
CA GLY A 108 -0.93 -15.06 -7.91
C GLY A 108 -1.27 -14.68 -6.47
N ALA A 109 -0.30 -14.10 -5.74
CA ALA A 109 -0.51 -13.64 -4.38
C ALA A 109 -1.62 -12.59 -4.26
N ILE A 110 -1.76 -11.71 -5.25
CA ILE A 110 -2.79 -10.67 -5.29
C ILE A 110 -4.17 -11.28 -5.60
N LYS A 111 -4.27 -12.16 -6.59
CA LYS A 111 -5.54 -12.72 -7.08
C LYS A 111 -6.25 -13.64 -6.08
N GLU A 112 -5.50 -14.29 -5.20
CA GLU A 112 -6.03 -15.25 -4.22
C GLU A 112 -6.51 -14.61 -2.91
N SER A 113 -6.58 -13.27 -2.83
CA SER A 113 -6.74 -12.53 -1.57
C SER A 113 -8.16 -12.03 -1.31
#